data_AF-A0A2V9A944-F1
#
_entry.id   AF-A0A2V9A944-F1
#
_cell.length_a   1.000
_cell.length_b   1.000
_cell.length_c   1.000
_cell.angle_alpha   90.00
_cell.angle_beta   90.00
_cell.angle_gamma   90.00
#
_symmetry.space_group_name_H-M   'P 1'
#
loop_
_entity.id
_entity.type
_entity.pdbx_description
1 polymer ?
#
loop_
_entity_poly.entity_id
_entity_poly.type
_entity_poly.pdbx_seq_one_letter_code
_entity_poly.pdbx_strand_id
1 'polypeptide(L)' 'MPKLTVEFNDKMNDILEQLANDKGTTKVDVLRRAVALYKYLDSEQKEGENQKVSITQNNKVVKDIVLP' A
#
# COMPACT_ATOMS: atom_id res chain seq x y z
N MET A 1 -4.56 21.26 -4.70
CA MET A 1 -4.36 19.81 -5.01
C MET A 1 -5.48 19.36 -5.92
N PRO A 2 -5.19 18.52 -6.93
CA PRO A 2 -6.24 17.88 -7.72
C PRO A 2 -7.19 17.11 -6.78
N LYS A 3 -8.49 17.23 -7.02
CA LYS A 3 -9.53 16.50 -6.29
C LYS A 3 -10.03 15.36 -7.18
N LEU A 4 -10.10 14.16 -6.61
CA LEU A 4 -10.65 12.98 -7.26
C LEU A 4 -11.76 12.46 -6.37
N THR A 5 -12.93 12.19 -6.94
CA THR A 5 -13.99 11.45 -6.28
C THR A 5 -13.85 10.00 -6.68
N VAL A 6 -13.79 9.10 -5.70
CA VAL A 6 -13.68 7.66 -5.90
C VAL A 6 -14.82 7.02 -5.12
N GLU A 7 -15.59 6.16 -5.78
CA GLU A 7 -16.63 5.39 -5.14
C GLU A 7 -16.08 4.05 -4.67
N PHE A 8 -16.38 3.71 -3.42
CA PHE A 8 -16.02 2.45 -2.81
C PHE A 8 -17.29 1.75 -2.34
N ASN A 9 -17.28 0.42 -2.36
CA ASN A 9 -18.33 -0.33 -1.67
C ASN A 9 -18.16 -0.20 -0.14
N ASP A 10 -19.21 -0.56 0.60
CA ASP A 10 -19.25 -0.42 2.06
C ASP A 10 -18.07 -1.13 2.73
N LYS A 11 -17.75 -2.35 2.29
CA LYS A 11 -16.64 -3.14 2.83
C LYS A 11 -15.29 -2.42 2.72
N MET A 12 -15.00 -1.81 1.57
CA MET A 12 -13.76 -1.08 1.37
C MET A 12 -13.74 0.23 2.18
N ASN A 13 -14.88 0.89 2.31
CA ASN A 13 -15.02 2.07 3.15
C ASN A 13 -14.75 1.73 4.64
N ASP A 14 -15.23 0.59 5.12
CA ASP A 14 -14.98 0.11 6.48
C ASP A 14 -13.50 -0.20 6.72
N ILE A 15 -12.81 -0.80 5.74
CA ILE A 15 -11.35 -1.05 5.81
C ILE A 15 -10.60 0.28 5.91
N LEU A 16 -10.95 1.27 5.10
CA LEU A 16 -10.32 2.60 5.13
C LEU A 16 -10.58 3.32 6.46
N GLU A 17 -11.79 3.23 7.00
CA GLU A 17 -12.16 3.77 8.31
C GLU A 17 -11.33 3.12 9.43
N GLN A 18 -11.26 1.79 9.45
CA GLN A 18 -10.47 1.07 10.45
C GLN A 18 -8.99 1.45 10.38
N LEU A 19 -8.39 1.48 9.19
CA LEU A 19 -6.99 1.88 9.00
C LEU A 19 -6.73 3.32 9.43
N ALA A 20 -7.68 4.22 9.17
CA ALA A 20 -7.58 5.61 9.58
C ALA A 20 -7.59 5.72 11.12
N ASN A 21 -8.50 5.00 11.78
CA ASN A 21 -8.61 4.97 13.25
C ASN A 21 -7.38 4.35 13.91
N ASP A 22 -6.94 3.17 13.46
CA ASP A 22 -5.78 2.46 14.01
C ASP A 22 -4.48 3.28 13.92
N LYS A 23 -4.39 4.18 12.92
CA LYS A 23 -3.23 5.03 12.69
C LYS A 23 -3.40 6.47 13.15
N GLY A 24 -4.55 6.82 13.75
CA GLY A 24 -4.88 8.18 14.18
C GLY A 24 -4.77 9.20 13.03
N THR A 25 -5.28 8.87 11.85
CA THR A 25 -5.16 9.67 10.62
C THR A 25 -6.48 9.72 9.85
N THR A 26 -6.50 10.33 8.66
CA THR A 26 -7.70 10.42 7.83
C THR A 26 -7.72 9.37 6.72
N LYS A 27 -8.90 9.00 6.20
CA LYS A 27 -9.01 8.12 5.00
C LYS A 27 -8.20 8.65 3.81
N VAL A 28 -8.19 9.97 3.62
CA VAL A 28 -7.42 10.62 2.55
C VAL A 28 -5.93 10.37 2.73
N ASP A 29 -5.42 10.44 3.96
CA ASP A 29 -4.02 10.15 4.26
C ASP A 29 -3.68 8.67 4.06
N VAL A 30 -4.59 7.75 4.41
CA VAL A 30 -4.44 6.32 4.12
C VAL A 30 -4.31 6.10 2.61
N LEU A 31 -5.21 6.65 1.80
CA LEU A 31 -5.17 6.52 0.34
C LEU A 31 -3.88 7.12 -0.25
N ARG A 32 -3.48 8.30 0.20
CA ARG A 32 -2.24 8.96 -0.23
C ARG A 32 -1.00 8.11 0.06
N ARG A 33 -0.93 7.49 1.25
CA ARG A 33 0.16 6.57 1.62
C ARG A 33 0.12 5.28 0.81
N ALA A 34 -1.07 4.73 0.54
CA ALA A 34 -1.23 3.54 -0.28
C ALA A 34 -0.70 3.75 -1.71
N VAL A 35 -1.04 4.88 -2.35
CA VAL A 35 -0.54 5.24 -3.68
C VAL A 35 0.97 5.45 -3.66
N ALA A 36 1.50 6.13 -2.64
CA ALA A 36 2.94 6.35 -2.50
C ALA A 36 3.71 5.01 -2.32
N LEU A 37 3.18 4.11 -1.49
CA LEU A 37 3.75 2.79 -1.28
C LEU A 37 3.73 1.96 -2.56
N TYR A 38 2.62 1.95 -3.29
CA TYR A 38 2.52 1.25 -4.57
C TYR A 38 3.58 1.75 -5.54
N LYS A 39 3.71 3.08 -5.71
CA LYS A 39 4.74 3.68 -6.58
C LYS A 39 6.15 3.26 -6.16
N TYR A 40 6.44 3.28 -4.86
CA TYR A 40 7.76 2.91 -4.34
C TYR A 40 8.10 1.45 -4.62
N LEU A 41 7.18 0.53 -4.31
CA LEU A 41 7.41 -0.89 -4.53
C LEU A 41 7.51 -1.23 -6.04
N ASP A 42 6.74 -0.56 -6.89
CA ASP A 42 6.84 -0.68 -8.35
C ASP A 42 8.19 -0.19 -8.88
N SER A 43 8.77 0.89 -8.32
CA SER A 43 10.12 1.32 -8.72
C SER A 43 11.20 0.33 -8.31
N GLU A 44 11.13 -0.24 -7.12
CA GLU A 44 12.11 -1.22 -6.64
C GLU A 44 12.10 -2.52 -7.48
N GLN A 45 10.93 -2.93 -8.02
CA GLN A 45 10.85 -4.09 -8.91
C GLN A 45 11.42 -3.83 -10.33
N LYS A 46 11.47 -2.57 -10.78
CA LYS A 46 11.93 -2.22 -12.14
C LYS A 46 13.44 -2.03 -12.28
N GLU A 47 14.17 -1.85 -11.18
CA GLU A 47 15.61 -1.56 -11.21
C GLU A 47 16.52 -2.81 -11.36
N GLY A 48 16.00 -3.94 -11.85
CA GLY A 48 16.84 -5.07 -12.25
C GLY A 48 16.05 -6.32 -12.66
N GLU A 49 16.59 -7.12 -13.58
CA GLU A 49 16.03 -8.42 -13.94
C GLU A 49 15.90 -9.29 -12.67
N ASN A 50 14.67 -9.68 -12.31
CA ASN A 50 14.29 -10.48 -11.13
C ASN A 50 14.29 -9.80 -9.74
N GLN A 51 14.19 -8.47 -9.63
CA GLN A 51 13.97 -7.86 -8.32
C GLN A 51 12.56 -8.14 -7.78
N LYS A 52 12.49 -8.70 -6.57
CA LYS A 52 11.23 -9.03 -5.87
C LYS A 52 11.18 -8.37 -4.50
N VAL A 53 10.01 -7.90 -4.12
CA VAL A 53 9.78 -7.36 -2.77
C VAL A 53 9.56 -8.53 -1.82
N SER A 54 10.26 -8.55 -0.69
CA SER A 54 10.18 -9.66 0.27
C SER A 54 9.90 -9.14 1.68
N ILE A 55 9.04 -9.83 2.42
CA ILE A 55 8.91 -9.66 3.87
C ILE A 55 9.99 -10.51 4.53
N THR A 56 10.78 -9.89 5.40
CA THR A 56 11.81 -10.58 6.18
C THR A 56 11.50 -10.52 7.67
N GLN A 57 11.81 -11.60 8.39
CA GLN A 57 11.73 -11.67 9.84
C GLN A 57 12.99 -12.38 10.35
N ASN A 58 13.68 -11.80 11.33
CA ASN A 58 14.95 -12.33 11.86
C ASN A 58 15.97 -12.64 10.75
N ASN A 59 16.12 -11.71 9.77
CA ASN A 59 16.98 -11.84 8.59
C ASN A 59 16.68 -13.04 7.67
N LYS A 60 15.51 -13.66 7.79
CA LYS A 60 15.03 -14.70 6.88
C LYS A 60 13.87 -14.18 6.06
N VAL A 61 13.86 -14.48 4.77
CA VAL A 61 12.68 -14.24 3.92
C VAL A 61 11.55 -15.14 4.39
N VAL A 62 10.43 -14.54 4.78
CA VAL A 62 9.23 -15.26 5.20
C VAL A 62 8.16 -15.29 4.12
N LYS A 63 8.16 -14.30 3.22
CA LYS A 63 7.19 -14.22 2.13
C LYS A 63 7.69 -13.30 1.00
N ASP A 64 7.53 -13.75 -0.23
CA ASP A 64 7.69 -12.89 -1.40
C ASP A 64 6.36 -12.19 -1.73
N ILE A 65 6.43 -10.91 -2.06
CA ILE A 65 5.31 -10.10 -2.53
C ILE A 65 5.47 -9.91 -4.04
N VAL A 66 4.52 -10.46 -4.79
CA VAL A 66 4.32 -10.16 -6.20
C VAL A 66 3.25 -9.08 -6.27
N LEU A 67 3.61 -7.92 -6.84
CA LEU A 67 2.64 -6.87 -7.13
C LEU A 67 1.93 -7.22 -8.45
N PRO A 68 0.60 -7.02 -8.54
CA PRO A 68 -0.15 -7.24 -9.78
C PRO A 68 0.17 -6.18 -10.85
#